data_AF-A0A7Y3PLU9-F1
#
_entry.id   AF-A0A7Y3PLU9-F1
#
_cell.length_a   1.000
_cell.length_b   1.000
_cell.length_c   1.000
_cell.angle_alpha   90.00
_cell.angle_beta   90.00
_cell.angle_gamma   90.00
#
_symmetry.space_group_name_H-M   'P 1'
#
loop_
_entity.id
_entity.type
_entity.pdbx_description
1 polymer ?
#
loop_
_entity_poly.entity_id
_entity_poly.type
_entity_poly.pdbx_seq_one_letter_code
_entity_poly.pdbx_strand_id
1 'polypeptide(L)'
;MSARLAEEATTLDDWLAMSPIILDVTDETEILPVEDAFERESGALRTVCHRPYTRLRTVEEILPTSRVRSIAVGATARLAARPEDWASHTLAGVRPSRLLARRSEENADIYENRVAIAVLNVMRSHLQQRIAKLRDLSRMVDDVHGLLVPSQETSWRARRDLAGLLRNIEESGRHQAAAEVRQRALESSLTAVEVMLGSPLARAVDHRSAPPRALHPTNLLSSDPHYRRVALLWQACTAIETPRLGEAETARRRQEILFAFGRFTSLLLLLACKLLQAVPDSGQPVPSPGCTTRFHMRGESLTVTWSQTGDFILHWRKRQVLRVVPITTDLCTAPDASSVAAAITESRRDRPSAVCDNDLIVYPGLLQARQDAETDVVRAAYRIGYRYSDAPEPQVDVAPLSPLDIFSVSRLLRAVQWATLGADARDYPHTVPVPTGDRSALAGCGWLEPRPDGVAVVRAPSPAELERLPALLKQTRRRHGSGRATEHETRRLRTLCAALEDAAAKTELLEVCPVCAKAGPQRQTVFEPREDGLFAASCTSCHTRWELRRCLACGDTFPLLDPDGLAATGAPEPDLDSRVGGVLLAVPCWAADRTGQSVCPTCGTCSEAGRVASCPRGCSTQPPL
;
A
#
# COMPACT_ATOMS: atom_id res chain seq x y z
N MET A 1 11.28 -6.64 -13.12
CA MET A 1 11.79 -6.97 -11.76
C MET A 1 11.77 -8.46 -11.46
N SER A 2 10.60 -9.14 -11.43
CA SER A 2 10.56 -10.57 -11.05
C SER A 2 11.42 -11.49 -11.93
N ALA A 3 11.52 -11.22 -13.24
CA ALA A 3 12.40 -11.96 -14.15
C ALA A 3 13.88 -11.72 -13.81
N ARG A 4 14.29 -10.45 -13.67
CA ARG A 4 15.63 -10.07 -13.20
C ARG A 4 16.02 -10.73 -11.88
N LEU A 5 15.12 -10.72 -10.89
CA LEU A 5 15.29 -11.44 -9.61
C LEU A 5 15.57 -12.95 -9.81
N ALA A 6 15.05 -13.56 -10.88
CA ALA A 6 15.19 -14.99 -11.16
C ALA A 6 16.47 -15.32 -11.92
N GLU A 7 16.90 -14.40 -12.78
CA GLU A 7 18.03 -14.57 -13.67
C GLU A 7 19.35 -14.13 -13.04
N GLU A 8 19.34 -13.06 -12.24
CA GLU A 8 20.55 -12.39 -11.73
C GLU A 8 21.01 -12.89 -10.34
N ALA A 9 20.13 -13.52 -9.55
CA ALA A 9 20.43 -13.86 -8.15
C ALA A 9 20.66 -15.36 -7.94
N THR A 10 21.86 -15.71 -7.46
CA THR A 10 22.24 -17.09 -7.14
C THR A 10 22.36 -17.35 -5.64
N THR A 11 22.57 -16.29 -4.85
CA THR A 11 22.68 -16.31 -3.39
C THR A 11 21.76 -15.27 -2.73
N LEU A 12 21.59 -15.37 -1.41
CA LEU A 12 20.91 -14.32 -0.64
C LEU A 12 21.63 -12.97 -0.73
N ASP A 13 22.96 -12.97 -0.81
CA ASP A 13 23.74 -11.72 -0.90
C ASP A 13 23.52 -11.02 -2.24
N ASP A 14 23.48 -11.78 -3.36
CA ASP A 14 23.09 -11.26 -4.67
C ASP A 14 21.68 -10.65 -4.61
N TRP A 15 20.76 -11.36 -3.94
CA TRP A 15 19.38 -10.90 -3.76
C TRP A 15 19.31 -9.57 -3.00
N LEU A 16 20.06 -9.44 -1.91
CA LEU A 16 20.12 -8.25 -1.07
C LEU A 16 20.98 -7.12 -1.65
N ALA A 17 21.67 -7.36 -2.78
CA ALA A 17 22.41 -6.35 -3.53
C ALA A 17 21.58 -5.73 -4.68
N MET A 18 20.45 -6.36 -5.04
CA MET A 18 19.59 -5.84 -6.10
C MET A 18 18.88 -4.53 -5.71
N SER A 19 18.73 -3.67 -6.72
CA SER A 19 17.94 -2.45 -6.60
C SER A 19 16.45 -2.79 -6.43
N PRO A 20 15.75 -2.18 -5.44
CA PRO A 20 14.33 -2.42 -5.21
C PRO A 20 13.40 -1.73 -6.23
N ILE A 21 13.95 -1.05 -7.25
CA ILE A 21 13.17 -0.30 -8.24
C ILE A 21 13.52 -0.69 -9.68
N ILE A 22 12.55 -0.54 -10.58
CA ILE A 22 12.75 -0.77 -12.02
C ILE A 22 13.22 0.52 -12.67
N LEU A 23 14.38 0.50 -13.33
CA LEU A 23 14.94 1.63 -14.08
C LEU A 23 15.34 1.26 -15.49
N ASP A 24 14.65 0.29 -16.08
CA ASP A 24 14.64 0.18 -17.52
C ASP A 24 13.74 1.29 -18.09
N VAL A 25 14.18 2.54 -17.94
CA VAL A 25 13.41 3.71 -18.37
C VAL A 25 13.31 3.76 -19.89
N THR A 26 14.28 3.16 -20.60
CA THR A 26 14.29 3.00 -22.04
C THR A 26 13.02 2.31 -22.53
N ASP A 27 12.75 1.09 -22.11
CA ASP A 27 11.56 0.33 -22.50
C ASP A 27 10.26 1.07 -22.14
N GLU A 28 10.27 1.80 -21.02
CA GLU A 28 9.08 2.50 -20.54
C GLU A 28 8.79 3.83 -21.25
N THR A 29 9.79 4.41 -21.92
CA THR A 29 9.66 5.67 -22.67
C THR A 29 9.47 5.47 -24.17
N GLU A 30 9.68 4.25 -24.65
CA GLU A 30 9.43 3.88 -26.04
C GLU A 30 7.96 4.02 -26.44
N ILE A 31 7.76 4.38 -27.71
CA ILE A 31 6.45 4.47 -28.32
C ILE A 31 5.87 3.07 -28.52
N LEU A 32 4.70 2.80 -27.93
CA LEU A 32 4.03 1.52 -28.12
C LEU A 32 3.35 1.45 -29.50
N PRO A 33 3.22 0.26 -30.12
CA PRO A 33 2.61 0.11 -31.44
C PRO A 33 1.21 0.72 -31.58
N VAL A 34 0.40 0.63 -30.51
CA VAL A 34 -0.95 1.24 -30.47
C VAL A 34 -0.90 2.77 -30.46
N GLU A 35 0.12 3.35 -29.84
CA GLU A 35 0.29 4.79 -29.73
C GLU A 35 0.78 5.35 -31.06
N ASP A 36 1.73 4.69 -31.72
CA ASP A 36 2.18 5.01 -33.09
C ASP A 36 1.04 4.86 -34.11
N ALA A 37 0.21 3.83 -33.98
CA ALA A 37 -1.00 3.70 -34.78
C ALA A 37 -1.96 4.89 -34.55
N PHE A 38 -2.18 5.28 -33.29
CA PHE A 38 -3.02 6.42 -32.93
C PHE A 38 -2.49 7.74 -33.49
N GLU A 39 -1.20 8.03 -33.32
CA GLU A 39 -0.56 9.24 -33.83
C GLU A 39 -0.73 9.37 -35.35
N ARG A 40 -0.56 8.27 -36.10
CA ARG A 40 -0.72 8.23 -37.56
C ARG A 40 -2.17 8.37 -38.04
N GLU A 41 -3.11 7.73 -37.35
CA GLU A 41 -4.49 7.57 -37.85
C GLU A 41 -5.53 8.44 -37.15
N SER A 42 -5.16 9.17 -36.09
CA SER A 42 -6.07 10.03 -35.31
C SER A 42 -6.81 11.09 -36.15
N GLY A 43 -6.22 11.56 -37.25
CA GLY A 43 -6.87 12.50 -38.17
C GLY A 43 -8.10 11.90 -38.88
N ALA A 44 -8.03 10.62 -39.25
CA ALA A 44 -9.16 9.91 -39.84
C ALA A 44 -10.25 9.62 -38.81
N LEU A 45 -9.85 9.22 -37.60
CA LEU A 45 -10.79 9.04 -36.49
C LEU A 45 -11.51 10.35 -36.15
N ARG A 46 -10.79 11.47 -36.09
CA ARG A 46 -11.37 12.81 -35.89
C ARG A 46 -12.41 13.15 -36.95
N THR A 47 -12.14 12.81 -38.21
CA THR A 47 -13.08 13.05 -39.31
C THR A 47 -14.38 12.26 -39.11
N VAL A 48 -14.29 10.97 -38.76
CA VAL A 48 -15.45 10.13 -38.44
C VAL A 48 -16.21 10.66 -37.23
N CYS A 49 -15.52 11.13 -36.19
CA CYS A 49 -16.15 11.67 -34.98
C CYS A 49 -16.96 12.95 -35.25
N HIS A 50 -16.50 13.83 -36.14
CA HIS A 50 -17.19 15.09 -36.46
C HIS A 50 -18.21 14.96 -37.60
N ARG A 51 -17.97 14.05 -38.55
CA ARG A 51 -18.84 13.80 -39.70
C ARG A 51 -19.09 12.30 -39.83
N PRO A 52 -19.86 11.71 -38.89
CA PRO A 52 -20.11 10.28 -38.92
C PRO A 52 -21.01 9.90 -40.09
N TYR A 53 -20.78 8.72 -40.65
CA TYR A 53 -21.71 8.13 -41.59
C TYR A 53 -23.04 7.84 -40.89
N THR A 54 -24.14 8.28 -41.48
CA THR A 54 -25.51 8.00 -41.00
C THR A 54 -26.22 7.07 -41.98
N ARG A 55 -26.99 6.12 -41.44
CA ARG A 55 -27.88 5.27 -42.24
C ARG A 55 -29.32 5.73 -42.03
N LEU A 56 -30.11 5.77 -43.09
CA LEU A 56 -31.54 6.01 -42.97
C LEU A 56 -32.20 4.79 -42.30
N ARG A 57 -32.79 5.01 -41.13
CA ARG A 57 -33.63 4.04 -40.42
C ARG A 57 -35.09 4.43 -40.60
N THR A 58 -35.92 3.41 -40.78
CA THR A 58 -37.36 3.59 -40.81
C THR A 58 -37.92 3.44 -39.41
N VAL A 59 -38.63 4.46 -38.92
CA VAL A 59 -39.33 4.45 -37.63
C VAL A 59 -40.83 4.60 -37.90
N GLU A 60 -41.62 3.78 -37.23
CA GLU A 60 -43.08 3.88 -37.27
C GLU A 60 -43.55 4.71 -36.07
N GLU A 61 -44.26 5.80 -36.33
CA GLU A 61 -44.76 6.73 -35.30
C GLU A 61 -46.24 7.05 -35.59
N ILE A 62 -47.04 7.24 -34.54
CA ILE A 62 -48.43 7.64 -34.69
C ILE A 62 -48.51 9.15 -34.83
N LEU A 63 -48.99 9.63 -35.98
CA LEU A 63 -49.14 11.05 -36.26
C LEU A 63 -50.62 11.37 -36.56
N PRO A 64 -51.08 12.61 -36.26
CA PRO A 64 -52.37 13.08 -36.77
C PRO A 64 -52.43 12.89 -38.29
N THR A 65 -53.57 12.45 -38.81
CA THR A 65 -53.73 12.11 -40.25
C THR A 65 -53.26 13.23 -41.18
N SER A 66 -53.39 14.50 -40.77
CA SER A 66 -52.91 15.68 -41.51
C SER A 66 -51.39 15.81 -41.65
N ARG A 67 -50.59 15.12 -40.81
CA ARG A 67 -49.11 15.17 -40.80
C ARG A 67 -48.46 13.92 -41.40
N VAL A 68 -49.26 12.94 -41.83
CA VAL A 68 -48.78 11.66 -42.36
C VAL A 68 -48.30 11.85 -43.80
N ARG A 69 -47.01 11.62 -44.05
CA ARG A 69 -46.43 11.65 -45.41
C ARG A 69 -46.31 10.27 -46.07
N SER A 70 -46.06 9.23 -45.29
CA SER A 70 -46.02 7.82 -45.73
C SER A 70 -46.73 6.96 -44.71
N ILE A 71 -47.57 6.04 -45.16
CA ILE A 71 -48.32 5.12 -44.29
C ILE A 71 -47.46 3.88 -44.00
N ALA A 72 -47.48 3.39 -42.76
CA ALA A 72 -46.81 2.15 -42.36
C ALA A 72 -47.59 0.92 -42.82
N VAL A 73 -46.90 -0.20 -43.06
CA VAL A 73 -47.54 -1.44 -43.56
C VAL A 73 -48.58 -1.99 -42.56
N GLY A 74 -48.33 -1.84 -41.26
CA GLY A 74 -49.25 -2.23 -40.19
C GLY A 74 -50.34 -1.21 -39.84
N ALA A 75 -50.44 -0.09 -40.57
CA ALA A 75 -51.33 1.01 -40.19
C ALA A 75 -52.82 0.62 -40.17
N THR A 76 -53.27 -0.19 -41.14
CA THR A 76 -54.65 -0.66 -41.23
C THR A 76 -55.00 -1.65 -40.12
N ALA A 77 -54.10 -2.59 -39.83
CA ALA A 77 -54.27 -3.56 -38.75
C ALA A 77 -54.31 -2.88 -37.37
N ARG A 78 -53.43 -1.89 -37.14
CA ARG A 78 -53.45 -1.10 -35.91
C ARG A 78 -54.72 -0.27 -35.78
N LEU A 79 -55.13 0.41 -36.86
CA LEU A 79 -56.34 1.22 -36.86
C LEU A 79 -57.59 0.37 -36.57
N ALA A 80 -57.65 -0.86 -37.10
CA ALA A 80 -58.74 -1.79 -36.78
C ALA A 80 -58.74 -2.23 -35.30
N ALA A 81 -57.56 -2.36 -34.69
CA ALA A 81 -57.41 -2.83 -33.30
C ALA A 81 -57.57 -1.72 -32.23
N ARG A 82 -57.53 -0.44 -32.61
CA ARG A 82 -57.42 0.72 -31.70
C ARG A 82 -58.47 1.79 -32.06
N PRO A 83 -59.71 1.69 -31.53
CA PRO A 83 -60.77 2.67 -31.79
C PRO A 83 -60.43 4.09 -31.32
N GLU A 84 -59.50 4.23 -30.37
CA GLU A 84 -59.01 5.53 -29.91
C GLU A 84 -58.33 6.38 -31.01
N ASP A 85 -57.84 5.76 -32.08
CA ASP A 85 -57.19 6.44 -33.21
C ASP A 85 -58.21 6.89 -34.28
N TRP A 86 -59.51 6.71 -34.03
CA TRP A 86 -60.60 7.07 -34.96
C TRP A 86 -61.05 8.52 -34.73
N ALA A 87 -61.38 9.23 -35.81
CA ALA A 87 -62.07 10.52 -35.77
C ALA A 87 -63.59 10.36 -35.83
N SER A 88 -64.07 9.41 -36.64
CA SER A 88 -65.49 9.10 -36.79
C SER A 88 -65.68 7.73 -37.46
N HIS A 89 -66.74 7.02 -37.10
CA HIS A 89 -67.16 5.78 -37.79
C HIS A 89 -68.28 6.11 -38.79
N THR A 90 -68.15 5.66 -40.04
CA THR A 90 -69.16 5.85 -41.10
C THR A 90 -69.59 4.50 -41.66
N LEU A 91 -70.73 4.45 -42.36
CA LEU A 91 -71.23 3.22 -42.99
C LEU A 91 -70.25 2.64 -44.04
N ALA A 92 -69.33 3.45 -44.58
CA ALA A 92 -68.31 3.05 -45.54
C ALA A 92 -66.95 2.70 -44.90
N GLY A 93 -66.81 2.83 -43.58
CA GLY A 93 -65.58 2.53 -42.84
C GLY A 93 -65.19 3.58 -41.80
N VAL A 94 -63.99 3.43 -41.27
CA VAL A 94 -63.43 4.28 -40.21
C VAL A 94 -62.65 5.45 -40.82
N ARG A 95 -62.93 6.68 -40.35
CA ARG A 95 -62.10 7.85 -40.63
C ARG A 95 -61.05 8.00 -39.52
N PRO A 96 -59.74 7.90 -39.79
CA PRO A 96 -58.71 7.98 -38.76
C PRO A 96 -58.44 9.43 -38.32
N SER A 97 -58.32 9.66 -37.02
CA SER A 97 -57.80 10.92 -36.45
C SER A 97 -56.27 10.91 -36.39
N ARG A 98 -55.71 9.72 -36.15
CA ARG A 98 -54.28 9.43 -36.11
C ARG A 98 -53.99 8.16 -36.90
N LEU A 99 -52.82 8.10 -37.52
CA LEU A 99 -52.37 6.93 -38.29
C LEU A 99 -50.93 6.60 -37.95
N LEU A 100 -50.61 5.30 -38.05
CA LEU A 100 -49.24 4.83 -38.01
C LEU A 100 -48.53 5.27 -39.30
N ALA A 101 -47.69 6.28 -39.16
CA ALA A 101 -46.87 6.84 -40.22
C ALA A 101 -45.49 6.19 -40.21
N ARG A 102 -44.90 6.13 -41.40
CA ARG A 102 -43.53 5.69 -41.61
C ARG A 102 -42.65 6.92 -41.84
N ARG A 103 -41.68 7.15 -40.96
CA ARG A 103 -40.72 8.26 -41.06
C ARG A 103 -39.32 7.70 -41.28
N SER A 104 -38.57 8.34 -42.17
CA SER A 104 -37.14 8.07 -42.34
C SER A 104 -36.36 9.04 -41.46
N GLU A 105 -35.51 8.49 -40.59
CA GLU A 105 -34.64 9.25 -39.70
C GLU A 105 -33.19 8.84 -39.92
N GLU A 106 -32.28 9.79 -39.77
CA GLU A 106 -30.84 9.51 -39.81
C GLU A 106 -30.42 8.81 -38.52
N ASN A 107 -29.83 7.63 -38.66
CA ASN A 107 -29.28 6.86 -37.56
C ASN A 107 -27.75 6.84 -37.63
N ALA A 108 -27.11 7.46 -36.65
CA ALA A 108 -25.66 7.41 -36.46
C ALA A 108 -25.22 6.22 -35.58
N ASP A 109 -26.12 5.56 -34.85
CA ASP A 109 -25.81 4.35 -34.07
C ASP A 109 -25.73 3.13 -34.99
N ILE A 110 -24.65 3.08 -35.77
CA ILE A 110 -24.29 1.94 -36.62
C ILE A 110 -23.06 1.23 -36.04
N TYR A 111 -22.87 -0.03 -36.44
CA TYR A 111 -21.77 -0.87 -36.01
C TYR A 111 -20.41 -0.19 -36.11
N GLU A 112 -20.11 0.44 -37.23
CA GLU A 112 -18.82 1.06 -37.51
C GLU A 112 -18.56 2.30 -36.65
N ASN A 113 -19.61 3.04 -36.32
CA ASN A 113 -19.54 4.20 -35.43
C ASN A 113 -19.33 3.76 -33.97
N ARG A 114 -19.94 2.65 -33.57
CA ARG A 114 -19.67 2.01 -32.27
C ARG A 114 -18.21 1.59 -32.15
N VAL A 115 -17.62 1.05 -33.22
CA VAL A 115 -16.18 0.73 -33.26
C VAL A 115 -15.33 1.98 -33.06
N ALA A 116 -15.64 3.09 -33.74
CA ALA A 116 -14.91 4.35 -33.56
C ALA A 116 -14.96 4.86 -32.10
N ILE A 117 -16.12 4.80 -31.45
CA ILE A 117 -16.27 5.18 -30.03
C ILE A 117 -15.54 4.19 -29.10
N ALA A 118 -15.57 2.89 -29.39
CA ALA A 118 -14.84 1.90 -28.62
C ALA A 118 -13.32 2.14 -28.67
N VAL A 119 -12.77 2.47 -29.84
CA VAL A 119 -11.36 2.91 -29.98
C VAL A 119 -11.06 4.08 -29.04
N LEU A 120 -11.90 5.12 -29.03
CA LEU A 120 -11.68 6.28 -28.14
C LEU A 120 -11.70 5.89 -26.65
N ASN A 121 -12.60 5.01 -26.23
CA ASN A 121 -12.68 4.56 -24.84
C ASN A 121 -11.45 3.74 -24.41
N VAL A 122 -11.01 2.80 -25.26
CA VAL A 122 -9.81 1.99 -25.01
C VAL A 122 -8.58 2.89 -24.98
N MET A 123 -8.44 3.79 -25.96
CA MET A 123 -7.33 4.74 -26.00
C MET A 123 -7.32 5.68 -24.80
N ARG A 124 -8.48 6.20 -24.36
CA ARG A 124 -8.56 7.05 -23.15
C ARG A 124 -7.99 6.31 -21.95
N SER A 125 -8.46 5.08 -21.71
CA SER A 125 -8.00 4.24 -20.59
C SER A 125 -6.50 3.95 -20.69
N HIS A 126 -6.01 3.53 -21.86
CA HIS A 126 -4.60 3.27 -22.11
C HIS A 126 -3.72 4.49 -21.87
N LEU A 127 -4.09 5.64 -22.45
CA LEU A 127 -3.32 6.89 -22.32
C LEU A 127 -3.28 7.37 -20.88
N GLN A 128 -4.41 7.33 -20.16
CA GLN A 128 -4.46 7.70 -18.74
C GLN A 128 -3.52 6.82 -17.89
N GLN A 129 -3.56 5.49 -18.09
CA GLN A 129 -2.66 4.55 -17.40
C GLN A 129 -1.20 4.81 -17.74
N ARG A 130 -0.89 5.06 -19.02
CA ARG A 130 0.49 5.29 -19.47
C ARG A 130 1.05 6.60 -18.95
N ILE A 131 0.26 7.68 -18.97
CA ILE A 131 0.62 8.98 -18.40
C ILE A 131 0.88 8.84 -16.89
N ALA A 132 -0.01 8.18 -16.14
CA ALA A 132 0.18 7.96 -14.71
C ALA A 132 1.49 7.19 -14.42
N LYS A 133 1.78 6.15 -15.20
CA LYS A 133 3.02 5.37 -15.07
C LYS A 133 4.28 6.21 -15.35
N LEU A 134 4.27 7.06 -16.39
CA LEU A 134 5.40 7.95 -16.70
C LEU A 134 5.60 9.05 -15.65
N ARG A 135 4.52 9.56 -15.06
CA ARG A 135 4.59 10.52 -13.93
C ARG A 135 5.23 9.89 -12.70
N ASP A 136 4.78 8.69 -12.33
CA ASP A 136 5.37 7.94 -11.21
C ASP A 136 6.84 7.61 -11.47
N LEU A 137 7.21 7.24 -12.70
CA LEU A 137 8.60 7.02 -13.08
C LEU A 137 9.44 8.30 -12.94
N SER A 138 8.95 9.43 -13.44
CA SER A 138 9.66 10.71 -13.37
C SER A 138 9.87 11.14 -11.92
N ARG A 139 8.83 11.01 -11.10
CA ARG A 139 8.90 11.31 -9.66
C ARG A 139 9.84 10.36 -8.93
N MET A 140 9.83 9.07 -9.26
CA MET A 140 10.78 8.11 -8.70
C MET A 140 12.23 8.48 -9.02
N VAL A 141 12.50 8.94 -10.24
CA VAL A 141 13.82 9.46 -10.62
C VAL A 141 14.19 10.70 -9.81
N ASP A 142 13.27 11.66 -9.65
CA ASP A 142 13.47 12.85 -8.80
C ASP A 142 13.75 12.47 -7.35
N ASP A 143 12.99 11.51 -6.82
CA ASP A 143 13.15 10.99 -5.46
C ASP A 143 14.51 10.31 -5.27
N VAL A 144 14.96 9.50 -6.23
CA VAL A 144 16.32 8.92 -6.25
C VAL A 144 17.38 10.02 -6.29
N HIS A 145 17.20 11.04 -7.12
CA HIS A 145 18.12 12.17 -7.18
C HIS A 145 18.19 12.90 -5.82
N GLY A 146 17.03 13.20 -5.21
CA GLY A 146 16.93 13.79 -3.88
C GLY A 146 17.46 12.89 -2.75
N LEU A 147 17.50 11.57 -2.93
CA LEU A 147 18.22 10.67 -2.02
C LEU A 147 19.75 10.78 -2.17
N LEU A 148 20.24 10.95 -3.40
CA LEU A 148 21.67 10.94 -3.74
C LEU A 148 22.37 12.29 -3.51
N VAL A 149 21.63 13.41 -3.57
CA VAL A 149 22.19 14.74 -3.27
C VAL A 149 22.63 14.81 -1.80
N PRO A 150 23.90 15.14 -1.50
CA PRO A 150 24.36 15.27 -0.12
C PRO A 150 23.70 16.48 0.55
N SER A 151 22.76 16.28 1.50
CA SER A 151 22.35 17.36 2.40
C SER A 151 23.34 17.51 3.55
N GLN A 152 23.65 18.75 3.94
CA GLN A 152 24.50 19.04 5.10
C GLN A 152 23.81 18.72 6.44
N GLU A 153 22.50 18.47 6.41
CA GLU A 153 21.69 18.12 7.59
C GLU A 153 21.09 16.72 7.41
N THR A 154 21.35 15.85 8.38
CA THR A 154 20.73 14.54 8.66
C THR A 154 21.19 13.33 7.80
N SER A 155 22.32 12.77 8.22
CA SER A 155 22.86 11.49 7.75
C SER A 155 22.08 10.29 8.32
N TRP A 156 20.91 9.94 7.79
CA TRP A 156 20.31 8.66 8.17
C TRP A 156 20.99 7.50 7.41
N ARG A 157 21.52 6.52 8.16
CA ARG A 157 22.30 5.39 7.62
C ARG A 157 21.49 4.54 6.66
N ALA A 158 20.22 4.26 6.96
CA ALA A 158 19.38 3.55 6.00
C ALA A 158 19.17 4.36 4.71
N ARG A 159 19.36 5.71 4.68
CA ARG A 159 19.25 6.55 3.46
C ARG A 159 20.44 6.25 2.64
N ARG A 160 21.59 6.29 3.30
CA ARG A 160 22.89 6.12 2.72
C ARG A 160 23.05 4.69 2.21
N ASP A 161 22.52 3.72 2.94
CA ASP A 161 22.58 2.31 2.57
C ASP A 161 21.58 2.04 1.41
N LEU A 162 20.38 2.60 1.45
CA LEU A 162 19.44 2.60 0.32
C LEU A 162 20.02 3.34 -0.90
N ALA A 163 20.57 4.53 -0.71
CA ALA A 163 21.30 5.30 -1.73
C ALA A 163 22.51 4.54 -2.27
N GLY A 164 23.14 3.67 -1.45
CA GLY A 164 24.18 2.74 -1.86
C GLY A 164 23.65 1.69 -2.83
N LEU A 165 22.52 1.06 -2.51
CA LEU A 165 21.81 0.14 -3.42
C LEU A 165 21.36 0.82 -4.71
N LEU A 166 21.08 2.12 -4.62
CA LEU A 166 20.60 2.93 -5.72
C LEU A 166 21.71 3.65 -6.51
N ARG A 167 22.98 3.53 -6.11
CA ARG A 167 24.09 4.30 -6.70
C ARG A 167 24.39 3.91 -8.14
N ASN A 168 24.15 2.65 -8.49
CA ASN A 168 24.41 2.11 -9.82
C ASN A 168 23.30 2.43 -10.83
N ILE A 169 22.37 3.31 -10.48
CA ILE A 169 21.25 3.76 -11.32
C ILE A 169 21.70 4.90 -12.26
N GLU A 170 22.81 4.67 -12.97
CA GLU A 170 23.46 5.70 -13.78
C GLU A 170 22.53 6.39 -14.82
N GLU A 171 22.80 7.69 -15.04
CA GLU A 171 22.27 8.59 -16.07
C GLU A 171 20.76 8.89 -16.08
N SER A 172 20.15 9.03 -14.90
CA SER A 172 18.73 9.36 -14.71
C SER A 172 18.28 10.63 -15.47
N GLY A 173 19.18 11.59 -15.75
CA GLY A 173 18.83 12.85 -16.43
C GLY A 173 18.43 12.71 -17.91
N ARG A 174 19.04 11.79 -18.68
CA ARG A 174 18.63 11.54 -20.08
C ARG A 174 17.27 10.83 -20.15
N HIS A 175 17.07 9.91 -19.23
CA HIS A 175 15.86 9.11 -19.09
C HIS A 175 14.66 9.94 -18.65
N GLN A 176 14.87 10.88 -17.73
CA GLN A 176 13.85 11.84 -17.30
C GLN A 176 13.40 12.75 -18.45
N ALA A 177 14.35 13.33 -19.20
CA ALA A 177 14.00 14.16 -20.34
C ALA A 177 13.20 13.40 -21.41
N ALA A 178 13.55 12.13 -21.68
CA ALA A 178 12.78 11.27 -22.59
C ALA A 178 11.37 10.97 -22.06
N ALA A 179 11.24 10.66 -20.77
CA ALA A 179 9.94 10.43 -20.12
C ALA A 179 9.04 11.66 -20.17
N GLU A 180 9.57 12.86 -19.90
CA GLU A 180 8.82 14.11 -19.99
C GLU A 180 8.36 14.45 -21.41
N VAL A 181 9.22 14.23 -22.41
CA VAL A 181 8.85 14.41 -23.83
C VAL A 181 7.74 13.44 -24.20
N ARG A 182 7.86 12.16 -23.82
CA ARG A 182 6.83 11.16 -24.12
C ARG A 182 5.52 11.47 -23.39
N GLN A 183 5.58 11.84 -22.11
CA GLN A 183 4.42 12.24 -21.34
C GLN A 183 3.65 13.37 -22.01
N ARG A 184 4.33 14.43 -22.47
CA ARG A 184 3.69 15.54 -23.19
C ARG A 184 3.02 15.10 -24.49
N ALA A 185 3.64 14.18 -25.24
CA ALA A 185 3.05 13.62 -26.45
C ALA A 185 1.76 12.81 -26.15
N LEU A 186 1.77 12.01 -25.09
CA LEU A 186 0.61 11.24 -24.64
C LEU A 186 -0.51 12.14 -24.10
N GLU A 187 -0.18 13.19 -23.34
CA GLU A 187 -1.14 14.19 -22.86
C GLU A 187 -1.84 14.89 -24.03
N SER A 188 -1.08 15.30 -25.06
CA SER A 188 -1.66 15.85 -26.29
C SER A 188 -2.60 14.86 -26.99
N SER A 189 -2.23 13.58 -27.03
CA SER A 189 -3.08 12.52 -27.58
C SER A 189 -4.35 12.31 -26.75
N LEU A 190 -4.25 12.36 -25.42
CA LEU A 190 -5.39 12.26 -24.52
C LEU A 190 -6.35 13.43 -24.71
N THR A 191 -5.85 14.66 -24.79
CA THR A 191 -6.67 15.85 -25.10
C THR A 191 -7.39 15.69 -26.44
N ALA A 192 -6.72 15.14 -27.47
CA ALA A 192 -7.38 14.86 -28.75
C ALA A 192 -8.51 13.83 -28.61
N VAL A 193 -8.31 12.77 -27.82
CA VAL A 193 -9.36 11.78 -27.49
C VAL A 193 -10.54 12.42 -26.76
N GLU A 194 -10.28 13.26 -25.75
CA GLU A 194 -11.32 13.95 -24.98
C GLU A 194 -12.17 14.88 -25.87
N VAL A 195 -11.53 15.63 -26.78
CA VAL A 195 -12.25 16.45 -27.77
C VAL A 195 -13.13 15.59 -28.68
N MET A 196 -12.62 14.44 -29.16
CA MET A 196 -13.39 13.51 -29.99
C MET A 196 -14.55 12.84 -29.22
N LEU A 197 -14.39 12.57 -27.92
CA LEU A 197 -15.47 12.10 -27.07
C LEU A 197 -16.54 13.17 -26.81
N GLY A 198 -16.24 14.45 -27.05
CA GLY A 198 -17.20 15.55 -27.05
C GLY A 198 -17.96 15.75 -28.38
N SER A 199 -17.65 14.95 -29.41
CA SER A 199 -18.15 15.16 -30.77
C SER A 199 -19.63 14.75 -30.97
N PRO A 200 -20.26 15.13 -32.11
CA PRO A 200 -21.62 14.69 -32.45
C PRO A 200 -21.80 13.17 -32.44
N LEU A 201 -20.78 12.42 -32.90
CA LEU A 201 -20.82 10.97 -32.93
C LEU A 201 -20.98 10.36 -31.53
N ALA A 202 -20.20 10.85 -30.57
CA ALA A 202 -20.24 10.33 -29.19
C ALA A 202 -21.62 10.52 -28.55
N ARG A 203 -22.33 11.61 -28.89
CA ARG A 203 -23.69 11.88 -28.39
C ARG A 203 -24.77 11.01 -29.05
N ALA A 204 -24.50 10.50 -30.25
CA ALA A 204 -25.48 9.84 -31.10
C ALA A 204 -25.41 8.30 -31.07
N VAL A 205 -24.38 7.73 -30.42
CA VAL A 205 -24.12 6.28 -30.37
C VAL A 205 -24.44 5.73 -28.98
N ASP A 206 -24.98 4.51 -28.91
CA ASP A 206 -25.16 3.80 -27.64
C ASP A 206 -23.82 3.22 -27.16
N HIS A 207 -23.33 3.72 -26.02
CA HIS A 207 -22.08 3.29 -25.40
C HIS A 207 -22.16 1.90 -24.74
N ARG A 208 -23.36 1.33 -24.52
CA ARG A 208 -23.52 0.08 -23.77
C ARG A 208 -23.22 -1.17 -24.60
N SER A 209 -23.25 -1.03 -25.92
CA SER A 209 -23.11 -2.15 -26.83
C SER A 209 -21.67 -2.24 -27.35
N ALA A 210 -20.85 -3.03 -26.66
CA ALA A 210 -19.45 -3.23 -27.05
C ALA A 210 -19.33 -3.94 -28.41
N PRO A 211 -18.46 -3.46 -29.32
CA PRO A 211 -18.19 -4.17 -30.57
C PRO A 211 -17.43 -5.49 -30.31
N PRO A 212 -17.57 -6.49 -31.20
CA PRO A 212 -16.77 -7.71 -31.14
C PRO A 212 -15.31 -7.40 -31.41
N ARG A 213 -14.40 -8.16 -30.77
CA ARG A 213 -12.95 -8.01 -30.96
C ARG A 213 -12.52 -8.22 -32.41
N ALA A 214 -12.96 -9.31 -33.01
CA ALA A 214 -12.81 -9.53 -34.44
C ALA A 214 -13.87 -8.71 -35.17
N LEU A 215 -13.43 -7.72 -35.96
CA LEU A 215 -14.34 -6.90 -36.75
C LEU A 215 -14.98 -7.73 -37.86
N HIS A 216 -16.28 -7.57 -38.05
CA HIS A 216 -16.94 -8.04 -39.25
C HIS A 216 -16.54 -7.12 -40.41
N PRO A 217 -16.07 -7.67 -41.56
CA PRO A 217 -15.74 -6.85 -42.72
C PRO A 217 -17.04 -6.27 -43.28
N THR A 218 -17.23 -4.96 -43.13
CA THR A 218 -18.33 -4.22 -43.75
C THR A 218 -17.80 -3.33 -44.85
N ASN A 219 -18.65 -2.98 -45.83
CA ASN A 219 -18.25 -2.12 -46.95
C ASN A 219 -17.63 -0.80 -46.49
N LEU A 220 -18.11 -0.25 -45.37
CA LEU A 220 -17.60 0.99 -44.80
C LEU A 220 -16.21 0.78 -44.18
N LEU A 221 -15.99 -0.27 -43.39
CA LEU A 221 -14.68 -0.60 -42.83
C LEU A 221 -13.65 -1.02 -43.89
N SER A 222 -14.09 -1.58 -45.02
CA SER A 222 -13.20 -2.05 -46.08
C SER A 222 -12.86 -0.98 -47.12
N SER A 223 -13.81 -0.13 -47.49
CA SER A 223 -13.71 0.73 -48.68
C SER A 223 -13.61 2.22 -48.37
N ASP A 224 -14.18 2.69 -47.26
CA ASP A 224 -14.11 4.11 -46.92
C ASP A 224 -12.72 4.45 -46.35
N PRO A 225 -12.07 5.53 -46.84
CA PRO A 225 -10.70 5.86 -46.47
C PRO A 225 -10.52 6.18 -44.98
N HIS A 226 -11.55 6.71 -44.31
CA HIS A 226 -11.49 7.04 -42.90
C HIS A 226 -11.85 5.84 -42.02
N TYR A 227 -12.92 5.12 -42.34
CA TYR A 227 -13.33 3.95 -41.55
C TYR A 227 -12.35 2.78 -41.68
N ARG A 228 -11.65 2.62 -42.80
CA ARG A 228 -10.55 1.66 -42.92
C ARG A 228 -9.42 1.94 -41.94
N ARG A 229 -9.08 3.21 -41.71
CA ARG A 229 -8.07 3.61 -40.72
C ARG A 229 -8.57 3.40 -39.28
N VAL A 230 -9.86 3.63 -39.03
CA VAL A 230 -10.49 3.26 -37.74
C VAL A 230 -10.41 1.75 -37.48
N ALA A 231 -10.60 0.91 -38.51
CA ALA A 231 -10.44 -0.54 -38.37
C ALA A 231 -9.00 -0.94 -38.00
N LEU A 232 -7.98 -0.30 -38.59
CA LEU A 232 -6.57 -0.52 -38.24
C LEU A 232 -6.29 -0.11 -36.78
N LEU A 233 -6.83 1.03 -36.35
CA LEU A 233 -6.73 1.48 -34.95
C LEU A 233 -7.37 0.49 -33.99
N TRP A 234 -8.55 -0.03 -34.32
CA TRP A 234 -9.20 -1.04 -33.50
C TRP A 234 -8.36 -2.32 -33.39
N GLN A 235 -7.75 -2.78 -34.48
CA GLN A 235 -6.84 -3.93 -34.42
C GLN A 235 -5.66 -3.68 -33.46
N ALA A 236 -5.05 -2.49 -33.51
CA ALA A 236 -4.01 -2.11 -32.57
C ALA A 236 -4.53 -2.04 -31.11
N CYS A 237 -5.74 -1.52 -30.89
CA CYS A 237 -6.40 -1.50 -29.59
C CYS A 237 -6.68 -2.92 -29.06
N THR A 238 -7.11 -3.85 -29.91
CA THR A 238 -7.34 -5.23 -29.48
C THR A 238 -6.07 -5.98 -29.08
N ALA A 239 -4.90 -5.51 -29.54
CA ALA A 239 -3.61 -6.06 -29.13
C ALA A 239 -3.21 -5.67 -27.70
N ILE A 240 -3.62 -4.48 -27.24
CA ILE A 240 -3.42 -4.05 -25.84
C ILE A 240 -4.52 -4.54 -24.90
N GLU A 241 -5.73 -4.79 -25.41
CA GLU A 241 -6.77 -5.39 -24.59
C GLU A 241 -6.44 -6.87 -24.29
N THR A 242 -6.15 -7.18 -23.02
CA THR A 242 -5.89 -8.54 -22.54
C THR A 242 -6.92 -9.53 -23.12
N PRO A 243 -6.52 -10.64 -23.79
CA PRO A 243 -7.42 -11.67 -24.26
C PRO A 243 -8.52 -11.99 -23.23
N ARG A 244 -9.76 -12.22 -23.66
CA ARG A 244 -10.70 -12.97 -22.81
C ARG A 244 -10.16 -14.39 -22.73
N LEU A 245 -9.29 -14.61 -21.75
CA LEU A 245 -8.67 -15.89 -21.49
C LEU A 245 -9.72 -16.85 -20.97
N GLY A 246 -9.57 -18.15 -21.27
CA GLY A 246 -10.34 -19.18 -20.59
C GLY A 246 -10.09 -19.14 -19.08
N GLU A 247 -10.95 -19.78 -18.29
CA GLU A 247 -10.84 -19.78 -16.83
C GLU A 247 -9.47 -20.30 -16.35
N ALA A 248 -8.98 -21.39 -16.95
CA ALA A 248 -7.68 -21.99 -16.61
C ALA A 248 -6.49 -21.04 -16.88
N GLU A 249 -6.48 -20.35 -18.02
CA GLU A 249 -5.39 -19.43 -18.38
C GLU A 249 -5.47 -18.12 -17.58
N THR A 250 -6.68 -17.67 -17.25
CA THR A 250 -6.90 -16.57 -16.30
C THR A 250 -6.35 -16.93 -14.92
N ALA A 251 -6.62 -18.14 -14.43
CA ALA A 251 -6.09 -18.63 -13.16
C ALA A 251 -4.55 -18.70 -13.19
N ARG A 252 -3.95 -19.23 -14.27
CA ARG A 252 -2.49 -19.26 -14.45
C ARG A 252 -1.89 -17.85 -14.41
N ARG A 253 -2.48 -16.91 -15.15
CA ARG A 253 -2.01 -15.53 -15.19
C ARG A 253 -2.09 -14.83 -13.83
N ARG A 254 -3.18 -15.07 -13.08
CA ARG A 254 -3.31 -14.55 -11.70
C ARG A 254 -2.23 -15.13 -10.78
N GLN A 255 -1.95 -16.43 -10.91
CA GLN A 255 -0.89 -17.09 -10.14
C GLN A 255 0.50 -16.54 -10.49
N GLU A 256 0.80 -16.29 -11.77
CA GLU A 256 2.04 -15.65 -12.21
C GLU A 256 2.21 -14.26 -11.60
N ILE A 257 1.16 -13.43 -11.61
CA ILE A 257 1.19 -12.08 -11.03
C ILE A 257 1.37 -12.15 -9.51
N LEU A 258 0.63 -13.02 -8.82
CA LEU A 258 0.75 -13.21 -7.38
C LEU A 258 2.17 -13.66 -6.99
N PHE A 259 2.74 -14.61 -7.74
CA PHE A 259 4.08 -15.08 -7.51
C PHE A 259 5.14 -14.00 -7.76
N ALA A 260 5.01 -13.23 -8.84
CA ALA A 260 5.89 -12.10 -9.14
C ALA A 260 5.82 -11.02 -8.06
N PHE A 261 4.61 -10.71 -7.58
CA PHE A 261 4.41 -9.75 -6.49
C PHE A 261 4.93 -10.27 -5.15
N GLY A 262 4.78 -11.57 -4.87
CA GLY A 262 5.38 -12.24 -3.72
C GLY A 262 6.91 -12.14 -3.72
N ARG A 263 7.56 -12.40 -4.87
CA ARG A 263 9.01 -12.22 -5.02
C ARG A 263 9.46 -10.77 -4.80
N PHE A 264 8.70 -9.81 -5.31
CA PHE A 264 8.99 -8.40 -5.08
C PHE A 264 8.84 -8.03 -3.59
N THR A 265 7.77 -8.50 -2.95
CA THR A 265 7.53 -8.32 -1.52
C THR A 265 8.66 -8.92 -0.68
N SER A 266 9.13 -10.13 -1.04
CA SER A 266 10.22 -10.79 -0.33
C SER A 266 11.53 -10.00 -0.42
N LEU A 267 11.88 -9.48 -1.61
CA LEU A 267 13.01 -8.57 -1.79
C LEU A 267 12.90 -7.36 -0.86
N LEU A 268 11.79 -6.63 -0.91
CA LEU A 268 11.61 -5.42 -0.10
C LEU A 268 11.66 -5.73 1.41
N LEU A 269 11.05 -6.84 1.84
CA LEU A 269 10.99 -7.23 3.25
C LEU A 269 12.37 -7.59 3.80
N LEU A 270 13.16 -8.35 3.03
CA LEU A 270 14.51 -8.73 3.44
C LEU A 270 15.48 -7.53 3.37
N LEU A 271 15.31 -6.63 2.40
CA LEU A 271 16.00 -5.35 2.37
C LEU A 271 15.64 -4.49 3.59
N ALA A 272 14.37 -4.44 3.99
CA ALA A 272 13.94 -3.74 5.20
C ALA A 272 14.66 -4.28 6.45
N CYS A 273 14.77 -5.62 6.60
CA CYS A 273 15.57 -6.24 7.66
C CYS A 273 17.05 -5.81 7.60
N LYS A 274 17.68 -5.85 6.42
CA LYS A 274 19.07 -5.41 6.22
C LYS A 274 19.28 -3.94 6.59
N LEU A 275 18.35 -3.06 6.20
CA LEU A 275 18.38 -1.63 6.52
C LEU A 275 18.20 -1.37 8.03
N LEU A 276 17.54 -2.28 8.75
CA LEU A 276 17.49 -2.33 10.22
C LEU A 276 18.72 -2.96 10.87
N GLN A 277 19.82 -3.10 10.12
CA GLN A 277 21.08 -3.69 10.57
C GLN A 277 20.94 -5.16 11.00
N ALA A 278 19.94 -5.88 10.48
CA ALA A 278 19.87 -7.32 10.62
C ALA A 278 20.92 -7.96 9.69
N VAL A 279 21.84 -8.73 10.26
CA VAL A 279 22.91 -9.40 9.52
C VAL A 279 22.46 -10.81 9.15
N PRO A 280 22.41 -11.18 7.86
CA PRO A 280 22.02 -12.53 7.47
C PRO A 280 23.07 -13.57 7.86
N ASP A 281 22.63 -14.79 8.18
CA ASP A 281 23.54 -15.93 8.32
C ASP A 281 24.22 -16.23 6.98
N SER A 282 25.50 -16.62 7.00
CA SER A 282 26.28 -16.92 5.80
C SER A 282 25.77 -18.14 5.04
N GLY A 283 25.84 -18.11 3.70
CA GLY A 283 25.58 -19.28 2.85
C GLY A 283 24.11 -19.68 2.72
N GLN A 284 23.18 -18.74 2.96
CA GLN A 284 21.76 -18.99 2.79
C GLN A 284 21.33 -18.98 1.31
N PRO A 285 20.39 -19.86 0.93
CA PRO A 285 19.89 -19.91 -0.45
C PRO A 285 19.05 -18.67 -0.78
N VAL A 286 18.79 -18.50 -2.08
CA VAL A 286 17.84 -17.50 -2.58
C VAL A 286 16.47 -17.72 -1.93
N PRO A 287 15.78 -16.66 -1.49
CA PRO A 287 14.43 -16.77 -0.93
C PRO A 287 13.44 -17.38 -1.93
N SER A 288 12.74 -18.43 -1.51
CA SER A 288 11.66 -19.07 -2.27
C SER A 288 10.52 -19.53 -1.35
N PRO A 289 9.31 -19.81 -1.87
CA PRO A 289 8.23 -20.36 -1.05
C PRO A 289 8.67 -21.62 -0.31
N GLY A 290 8.31 -21.72 0.96
CA GLY A 290 8.72 -22.78 1.89
C GLY A 290 10.07 -22.55 2.59
N CYS A 291 10.85 -21.55 2.21
CA CYS A 291 12.16 -21.29 2.81
C CYS A 291 12.09 -20.28 3.97
N THR A 292 13.04 -20.40 4.89
CA THR A 292 13.21 -19.46 6.00
C THR A 292 14.58 -18.81 5.90
N THR A 293 14.57 -17.48 5.80
CA THR A 293 15.78 -16.66 5.88
C THR A 293 16.02 -16.25 7.33
N ARG A 294 17.25 -16.39 7.80
CA ARG A 294 17.68 -16.11 9.18
C ARG A 294 18.60 -14.91 9.22
N PHE A 295 18.39 -14.07 10.22
CA PHE A 295 19.18 -12.89 10.52
C PHE A 295 19.48 -12.82 12.01
N HIS A 296 20.53 -12.08 12.33
CA HIS A 296 20.84 -11.62 13.67
C HIS A 296 20.62 -10.11 13.74
N MET A 297 19.76 -9.65 14.63
CA MET A 297 19.44 -8.23 14.80
C MET A 297 19.50 -7.91 16.30
N ARG A 298 20.24 -6.87 16.69
CA ARG A 298 20.42 -6.46 18.12
C ARG A 298 20.84 -7.61 19.06
N GLY A 299 21.63 -8.57 18.56
CA GLY A 299 22.10 -9.74 19.31
C GLY A 299 21.10 -10.90 19.40
N GLU A 300 19.93 -10.79 18.78
CA GLU A 300 18.86 -11.78 18.84
C GLU A 300 18.50 -12.33 17.46
N SER A 301 17.88 -13.51 17.46
CA SER A 301 17.44 -14.18 16.23
C SER A 301 16.19 -13.53 15.63
N LEU A 302 16.26 -13.20 14.34
CA LEU A 302 15.16 -12.75 13.51
C LEU A 302 15.04 -13.72 12.32
N THR A 303 13.86 -14.28 12.08
CA THR A 303 13.63 -15.14 10.91
C THR A 303 12.46 -14.65 10.09
N VAL A 304 12.57 -14.79 8.77
CA VAL A 304 11.53 -14.48 7.78
C VAL A 304 11.23 -15.77 7.03
N THR A 305 10.06 -16.33 7.23
CA THR A 305 9.60 -17.55 6.55
C THR A 305 8.65 -17.16 5.42
N TRP A 306 8.97 -17.53 4.18
CA TRP A 306 8.03 -17.44 3.07
C TRP A 306 7.19 -18.73 3.03
N SER A 307 5.89 -18.64 3.30
CA SER A 307 5.00 -19.79 3.27
C SER A 307 4.72 -20.26 1.84
N GLN A 308 4.24 -21.51 1.71
CA GLN A 308 3.74 -22.02 0.43
C GLN A 308 2.43 -21.33 -0.01
N THR A 309 1.70 -20.71 0.93
CA THR A 309 0.49 -19.93 0.65
C THR A 309 0.79 -18.53 0.09
N GLY A 310 2.05 -18.11 0.07
CA GLY A 310 2.48 -16.81 -0.45
C GLY A 310 2.68 -15.73 0.62
N ASP A 311 2.47 -16.07 1.90
CA ASP A 311 2.59 -15.15 3.03
C ASP A 311 4.01 -15.12 3.58
N PHE A 312 4.36 -14.04 4.26
CA PHE A 312 5.63 -13.94 4.98
C PHE A 312 5.39 -13.88 6.47
N ILE A 313 6.09 -14.73 7.23
CA ILE A 313 5.95 -14.81 8.67
C ILE A 313 7.29 -14.41 9.30
N LEU A 314 7.26 -13.34 10.09
CA LEU A 314 8.41 -12.88 10.85
C LEU A 314 8.36 -13.45 12.27
N HIS A 315 9.45 -14.08 12.68
CA HIS A 315 9.68 -14.43 14.07
C HIS A 315 10.80 -13.58 14.64
N TRP A 316 10.50 -12.91 15.75
CA TRP A 316 11.46 -12.18 16.56
C TRP A 316 11.57 -12.91 17.90
N ARG A 317 12.77 -13.41 18.23
CA ARG A 317 13.02 -14.12 19.50
C ARG A 317 12.08 -15.33 19.70
N LYS A 318 11.83 -16.08 18.61
CA LYS A 318 10.89 -17.22 18.54
C LYS A 318 9.41 -16.88 18.68
N ARG A 319 9.04 -15.61 18.89
CA ARG A 319 7.65 -15.13 18.85
C ARG A 319 7.28 -14.70 17.44
N GLN A 320 6.13 -15.12 16.96
CA GLN A 320 5.61 -14.67 15.66
C GLN A 320 5.07 -13.24 15.80
N VAL A 321 5.79 -12.25 15.27
CA VAL A 321 5.50 -10.83 15.53
C VAL A 321 4.78 -10.11 14.39
N LEU A 322 4.95 -10.58 13.15
CA LEU A 322 4.34 -9.98 11.97
C LEU A 322 4.03 -11.05 10.92
N ARG A 323 2.84 -10.97 10.33
CA ARG A 323 2.49 -11.71 9.11
C ARG A 323 2.22 -10.72 7.98
N VAL A 324 2.99 -10.80 6.91
CA VAL A 324 2.82 -9.98 5.70
C VAL A 324 2.04 -10.77 4.65
N VAL A 325 0.99 -10.16 4.12
CA VAL A 325 -0.03 -10.76 3.27
C VAL A 325 -0.06 -10.03 1.92
N PRO A 326 0.57 -10.56 0.87
CA PRO A 326 0.50 -9.96 -0.46
C PRO A 326 -0.87 -10.22 -1.11
N ILE A 327 -1.51 -9.17 -1.59
CA ILE A 327 -2.68 -9.21 -2.47
C ILE A 327 -2.36 -8.47 -3.78
N THR A 328 -3.13 -8.73 -4.84
CA THR A 328 -2.89 -8.15 -6.16
C THR A 328 -3.87 -7.03 -6.54
N THR A 329 -4.81 -6.70 -5.65
CA THR A 329 -5.82 -5.66 -5.85
C THR A 329 -5.28 -4.31 -5.39
N ASP A 330 -5.32 -3.29 -6.26
CA ASP A 330 -5.00 -1.91 -5.86
C ASP A 330 -6.13 -1.32 -5.02
N LEU A 331 -5.92 -1.20 -3.71
CA LEU A 331 -6.92 -0.74 -2.76
C LEU A 331 -7.24 0.75 -2.90
N CYS A 332 -6.36 1.56 -3.50
CA CYS A 332 -6.61 2.98 -3.71
C CYS A 332 -7.55 3.26 -4.88
N THR A 333 -7.83 2.25 -5.71
CA THR A 333 -8.82 2.36 -6.79
C THR A 333 -10.24 2.00 -6.35
N ALA A 334 -10.43 1.68 -5.06
CA ALA A 334 -11.74 1.39 -4.49
C ALA A 334 -12.63 2.64 -4.51
N PRO A 335 -13.96 2.49 -4.70
CA PRO A 335 -14.87 3.62 -4.79
C PRO A 335 -15.07 4.34 -3.45
N ASP A 336 -14.90 3.64 -2.32
CA ASP A 336 -15.09 4.17 -0.97
C ASP A 336 -14.29 3.36 0.06
N ALA A 337 -14.15 3.89 1.28
CA ALA A 337 -13.44 3.23 2.38
C ALA A 337 -14.09 1.91 2.82
N SER A 338 -15.41 1.74 2.64
CA SER A 338 -16.14 0.51 2.97
C SER A 338 -15.73 -0.64 2.05
N SER A 339 -15.50 -0.34 0.78
CA SER A 339 -15.03 -1.30 -0.22
C SER A 339 -13.60 -1.76 0.07
N VAL A 340 -12.75 -0.86 0.57
CA VAL A 340 -11.41 -1.23 1.06
C VAL A 340 -11.53 -2.19 2.25
N ALA A 341 -12.39 -1.89 3.22
CA ALA A 341 -12.63 -2.76 4.38
C ALA A 341 -13.14 -4.15 3.95
N ALA A 342 -14.08 -4.22 3.01
CA ALA A 342 -14.58 -5.48 2.46
C ALA A 342 -13.47 -6.30 1.78
N ALA A 343 -12.59 -5.66 0.99
CA ALA A 343 -11.45 -6.32 0.36
C ALA A 343 -10.44 -6.87 1.40
N ILE A 344 -10.18 -6.11 2.48
CA ILE A 344 -9.36 -6.55 3.60
C ILE A 344 -9.97 -7.76 4.28
N THR A 345 -11.27 -7.72 4.62
CA THR A 345 -11.97 -8.84 5.26
C THR A 345 -11.97 -10.08 4.38
N GLU A 346 -12.23 -9.93 3.07
CA GLU A 346 -12.19 -11.04 2.13
C GLU A 346 -10.81 -11.70 2.08
N SER A 347 -9.74 -10.91 2.03
CA SER A 347 -8.37 -11.42 1.99
C SER A 347 -8.00 -12.28 3.21
N ARG A 348 -8.75 -12.14 4.31
CA ARG A 348 -8.54 -12.84 5.58
C ARG A 348 -9.46 -14.04 5.80
N ARG A 349 -10.56 -14.17 5.04
CA ARG A 349 -11.64 -15.12 5.31
C ARG A 349 -11.17 -16.58 5.42
N ASP A 350 -10.26 -16.99 4.55
CA ASP A 350 -9.73 -18.37 4.51
C ASP A 350 -8.40 -18.53 5.25
N ARG A 351 -7.97 -17.50 5.98
CA ARG A 351 -6.70 -17.52 6.69
C ARG A 351 -6.95 -17.86 8.15
N PRO A 352 -6.23 -18.84 8.71
CA PRO A 352 -6.36 -19.12 10.14
C PRO A 352 -6.07 -17.82 10.91
N SER A 353 -6.94 -17.54 11.90
CA SER A 353 -6.71 -16.47 12.89
C SER A 353 -5.30 -16.63 13.40
N ALA A 354 -4.46 -15.63 13.14
CA ALA A 354 -3.05 -15.77 13.43
C ALA A 354 -2.84 -15.87 14.94
N VAL A 355 -1.84 -16.64 15.33
CA VAL A 355 -1.22 -16.53 16.66
C VAL A 355 -0.33 -15.27 16.73
N CYS A 356 -0.16 -14.53 15.63
CA CYS A 356 0.71 -13.36 15.58
C CYS A 356 0.08 -12.11 16.14
N ASP A 357 0.93 -11.22 16.61
CA ASP A 357 0.53 -9.95 17.20
C ASP A 357 -0.01 -8.94 16.18
N ASN A 358 0.44 -9.00 14.91
CA ASN A 358 0.06 -8.04 13.87
C ASN A 358 0.01 -8.68 12.46
N ASP A 359 -1.03 -8.34 11.70
CA ASP A 359 -1.14 -8.62 10.25
C ASP A 359 -0.83 -7.34 9.46
N LEU A 360 -0.08 -7.48 8.36
CA LEU A 360 0.16 -6.42 7.37
C LEU A 360 -0.27 -6.90 5.98
N ILE A 361 -1.27 -6.26 5.39
CA ILE A 361 -1.65 -6.48 3.99
C ILE A 361 -0.82 -5.57 3.10
N VAL A 362 -0.20 -6.13 2.06
CA VAL A 362 0.53 -5.36 1.05
C VAL A 362 -0.07 -5.58 -0.32
N TYR A 363 -0.11 -4.51 -1.13
CA TYR A 363 -0.75 -4.54 -2.43
C TYR A 363 0.00 -3.67 -3.45
N PRO A 364 -0.13 -3.95 -4.77
CA PRO A 364 0.44 -3.09 -5.79
C PRO A 364 -0.29 -1.74 -5.78
N GLY A 365 0.43 -0.65 -5.50
CA GLY A 365 -0.17 0.68 -5.40
C GLY A 365 0.74 1.76 -5.99
N LEU A 366 0.29 2.38 -7.09
CA LEU A 366 0.96 3.52 -7.71
C LEU A 366 0.84 4.77 -6.82
N LEU A 367 1.77 5.72 -6.96
CA LEU A 367 1.71 6.95 -6.17
C LEU A 367 0.63 7.88 -6.72
N GLN A 368 0.48 7.98 -8.03
CA GLN A 368 -0.62 8.74 -8.64
C GLN A 368 -2.01 8.24 -8.17
N ALA A 369 -2.24 6.92 -8.16
CA ALA A 369 -3.51 6.36 -7.70
C ALA A 369 -3.85 6.74 -6.24
N ARG A 370 -2.82 6.88 -5.39
CA ARG A 370 -2.98 7.36 -4.01
C ARG A 370 -3.27 8.85 -3.92
N GLN A 371 -2.73 9.64 -4.83
CA GLN A 371 -2.97 11.08 -4.87
C GLN A 371 -4.35 11.43 -5.43
N ASP A 372 -4.86 10.60 -6.34
CA ASP A 372 -6.17 10.79 -6.98
C ASP A 372 -7.33 10.26 -6.11
N ALA A 373 -7.06 9.37 -5.15
CA ALA A 373 -8.05 8.77 -4.28
C ALA A 373 -8.56 9.73 -3.19
N GLU A 374 -9.80 9.52 -2.75
CA GLU A 374 -10.38 10.27 -1.63
C GLU A 374 -9.59 10.00 -0.32
N THR A 375 -9.54 10.99 0.57
CA THR A 375 -8.69 10.95 1.77
C THR A 375 -9.03 9.79 2.72
N ASP A 376 -10.32 9.45 2.84
CA ASP A 376 -10.81 8.32 3.62
C ASP A 376 -10.41 6.97 3.01
N VAL A 377 -10.47 6.83 1.68
CA VAL A 377 -9.96 5.66 0.93
C VAL A 377 -8.47 5.50 1.18
N VAL A 378 -7.68 6.58 1.04
CA VAL A 378 -6.23 6.55 1.30
C VAL A 378 -5.94 6.14 2.74
N ARG A 379 -6.66 6.65 3.72
CA ARG A 379 -6.50 6.26 5.14
C ARG A 379 -6.86 4.81 5.40
N ALA A 380 -7.89 4.29 4.73
CA ALA A 380 -8.28 2.88 4.85
C ALA A 380 -7.25 1.95 4.18
N ALA A 381 -6.70 2.38 3.05
CA ALA A 381 -5.79 1.62 2.19
C ALA A 381 -4.30 1.83 2.52
N TYR A 382 -3.94 2.77 3.39
CA TYR A 382 -2.57 2.97 3.87
C TYR A 382 -2.53 3.32 5.36
N ARG A 383 -2.19 2.32 6.19
CA ARG A 383 -2.00 2.46 7.64
C ARG A 383 -0.90 1.53 8.14
N ILE A 384 0.05 2.05 8.91
CA ILE A 384 1.07 1.22 9.57
C ILE A 384 1.23 1.70 11.00
N GLY A 385 0.94 0.85 11.97
CA GLY A 385 1.07 1.18 13.39
C GLY A 385 -0.03 2.11 13.93
N TYR A 386 -1.09 2.38 13.16
CA TYR A 386 -2.25 3.16 13.60
C TYR A 386 -3.42 2.26 13.95
N ARG A 387 -4.00 2.51 15.13
CA ARG A 387 -5.25 1.94 15.59
C ARG A 387 -6.28 3.06 15.80
N TYR A 388 -7.19 3.32 14.87
CA TYR A 388 -8.29 4.27 15.12
C TYR A 388 -9.35 3.63 16.03
N SER A 389 -9.63 4.21 17.20
CA SER A 389 -10.46 3.60 18.26
C SER A 389 -11.91 3.27 17.88
N ASP A 390 -12.42 3.75 16.75
CA ASP A 390 -13.85 3.65 16.42
C ASP A 390 -14.25 2.34 15.68
N ALA A 391 -13.29 1.47 15.35
CA ALA A 391 -13.57 0.22 14.62
C ALA A 391 -13.62 -1.01 15.56
N PRO A 392 -14.70 -1.82 15.53
CA PRO A 392 -14.88 -2.98 16.42
C PRO A 392 -14.06 -4.22 16.06
N GLU A 393 -13.28 -4.21 14.97
CA GLU A 393 -12.48 -5.36 14.51
C GLU A 393 -10.97 -5.17 14.77
N PRO A 394 -10.20 -6.26 14.97
CA PRO A 394 -8.75 -6.18 15.10
C PRO A 394 -8.15 -5.53 13.86
N GLN A 395 -7.57 -4.34 14.06
CA GLN A 395 -7.03 -3.51 12.99
C GLN A 395 -5.79 -4.14 12.36
N VAL A 396 -5.85 -4.25 11.04
CA VAL A 396 -4.80 -4.79 10.18
C VAL A 396 -4.05 -3.62 9.56
N ASP A 397 -2.72 -3.69 9.58
CA ASP A 397 -1.90 -2.73 8.86
C ASP A 397 -2.02 -2.97 7.36
N VAL A 398 -1.95 -1.92 6.56
CA VAL A 398 -2.13 -1.98 5.10
C VAL A 398 -1.12 -1.05 4.44
N ALA A 399 -0.36 -1.53 3.45
CA ALA A 399 0.66 -0.72 2.78
C ALA A 399 0.75 -0.97 1.26
N PRO A 400 0.76 0.11 0.45
CA PRO A 400 1.02 0.03 -0.98
C PRO A 400 2.51 -0.22 -1.25
N LEU A 401 2.82 -1.11 -2.18
CA LEU A 401 4.17 -1.37 -2.68
C LEU A 401 4.20 -1.16 -4.20
N SER A 402 5.24 -0.48 -4.69
CA SER A 402 5.44 -0.28 -6.12
C SER A 402 6.93 -0.32 -6.47
N PRO A 403 7.31 -0.95 -7.60
CA PRO A 403 8.66 -0.88 -8.13
C PRO A 403 9.01 0.50 -8.72
N LEU A 404 8.03 1.42 -8.80
CA LEU A 404 8.19 2.83 -9.18
C LEU A 404 8.11 3.75 -7.95
N ASP A 405 8.35 3.22 -6.75
CA ASP A 405 8.31 3.97 -5.50
C ASP A 405 9.43 3.48 -4.58
N ILE A 406 10.49 4.29 -4.45
CA ILE A 406 11.64 4.00 -3.62
C ILE A 406 11.30 3.84 -2.13
N PHE A 407 10.17 4.40 -1.70
CA PHE A 407 9.76 4.36 -0.30
C PHE A 407 8.94 3.12 0.05
N SER A 408 8.67 2.22 -0.91
CA SER A 408 8.04 0.92 -0.63
C SER A 408 8.80 0.11 0.42
N VAL A 409 10.15 0.15 0.39
CA VAL A 409 10.97 -0.50 1.43
C VAL A 409 10.84 0.18 2.79
N SER A 410 10.66 1.50 2.82
CA SER A 410 10.51 2.28 4.05
C SER A 410 9.23 1.92 4.80
N ARG A 411 8.15 1.61 4.08
CA ARG A 411 6.89 1.14 4.67
C ARG A 411 7.06 -0.21 5.37
N LEU A 412 7.73 -1.16 4.73
CA LEU A 412 8.03 -2.45 5.35
C LEU A 412 8.98 -2.31 6.53
N LEU A 413 9.98 -1.43 6.43
CA LEU A 413 10.88 -1.11 7.54
C LEU A 413 10.10 -0.62 8.75
N ARG A 414 9.16 0.31 8.56
CA ARG A 414 8.27 0.82 9.61
C ARG A 414 7.44 -0.30 10.24
N ALA A 415 6.86 -1.20 9.44
CA ALA A 415 6.07 -2.31 9.94
C ALA A 415 6.92 -3.30 10.77
N VAL A 416 8.14 -3.61 10.32
CA VAL A 416 9.07 -4.46 11.07
C VAL A 416 9.49 -3.79 12.38
N GLN A 417 9.72 -2.47 12.40
CA GLN A 417 10.01 -1.74 13.64
C GLN A 417 8.84 -1.77 14.63
N TRP A 418 7.61 -1.58 14.18
CA TRP A 418 6.42 -1.69 15.03
C TRP A 418 6.27 -3.09 15.63
N ALA A 419 6.50 -4.12 14.82
CA ALA A 419 6.41 -5.51 15.25
C ALA A 419 7.55 -5.94 16.19
N THR A 420 8.70 -5.24 16.17
CA THR A 420 9.87 -5.57 16.99
C THR A 420 10.06 -4.56 18.11
N LEU A 421 10.78 -3.46 17.85
CA LEU A 421 11.03 -2.39 18.83
C LEU A 421 9.74 -1.85 19.46
N GLY A 422 8.69 -1.64 18.67
CA GLY A 422 7.42 -1.11 19.15
C GLY A 422 6.72 -2.05 20.13
N ALA A 423 6.78 -3.37 19.88
CA ALA A 423 6.27 -4.39 20.79
C ALA A 423 7.13 -4.50 22.05
N ASP A 424 8.47 -4.58 21.89
CA ASP A 424 9.41 -4.63 23.02
C ASP A 424 9.22 -3.42 23.96
N ALA A 425 9.02 -2.22 23.38
CA ALA A 425 8.81 -0.99 24.14
C ALA A 425 7.45 -0.95 24.85
N ARG A 426 6.38 -1.52 24.27
CA ARG A 426 5.06 -1.59 24.92
C ARG A 426 5.02 -2.60 26.07
N ASP A 427 5.83 -3.64 25.99
CA ASP A 427 5.95 -4.67 27.03
C ASP A 427 6.85 -4.22 28.21
N TYR A 428 7.47 -3.03 28.12
CA TYR A 428 8.26 -2.42 29.19
C TYR A 428 7.37 -1.72 30.25
N PRO A 429 7.71 -1.82 31.54
CA PRO A 429 8.80 -2.62 32.10
C PRO A 429 8.41 -4.09 32.26
N HIS A 430 9.38 -5.00 32.09
CA HIS A 430 9.12 -6.42 32.26
C HIS A 430 9.00 -6.77 33.75
N THR A 431 7.80 -7.19 34.16
CA THR A 431 7.52 -7.58 35.54
C THR A 431 7.69 -9.07 35.74
N VAL A 432 8.47 -9.45 36.75
CA VAL A 432 8.62 -10.84 37.20
C VAL A 432 7.83 -11.03 38.49
N PRO A 433 6.93 -12.02 38.58
CA PRO A 433 6.25 -12.36 39.82
C PRO A 433 7.25 -12.81 40.90
N VAL A 434 7.30 -12.08 42.02
CA VAL A 434 8.26 -12.34 43.11
C VAL A 434 7.52 -12.34 44.46
N PRO A 435 7.67 -13.39 45.28
CA PRO A 435 7.08 -13.43 46.62
C PRO A 435 7.61 -12.32 47.53
N THR A 436 6.78 -11.84 48.47
CA THR A 436 7.10 -10.74 49.39
C THR A 436 8.44 -10.87 50.11
N GLY A 437 8.83 -12.06 50.53
CA GLY A 437 10.11 -12.29 51.21
C GLY A 437 11.33 -12.06 50.33
N ASP A 438 11.23 -12.37 49.04
CA ASP A 438 12.32 -12.16 48.07
C ASP A 438 12.35 -10.71 47.58
N ARG A 439 11.19 -10.05 47.48
CA ARG A 439 11.08 -8.63 47.08
C ARG A 439 11.92 -7.72 47.96
N SER A 440 11.90 -7.92 49.28
CA SER A 440 12.68 -7.11 50.22
C SER A 440 14.19 -7.24 50.01
N ALA A 441 14.69 -8.43 49.64
CA ALA A 441 16.11 -8.63 49.36
C ALA A 441 16.55 -8.00 48.02
N LEU A 442 15.61 -7.85 47.09
CA LEU A 442 15.84 -7.23 45.78
C LEU A 442 15.68 -5.71 45.79
N ALA A 443 15.06 -5.12 46.82
CA ALA A 443 14.76 -3.68 46.89
C ALA A 443 16.00 -2.76 46.82
N GLY A 444 17.19 -3.28 47.17
CA GLY A 444 18.45 -2.55 47.07
C GLY A 444 19.11 -2.58 45.67
N CYS A 445 18.52 -3.27 44.70
CA CYS A 445 19.06 -3.38 43.34
C CYS A 445 18.57 -2.22 42.49
N GLY A 446 19.46 -1.30 42.09
CA GLY A 446 19.09 -0.11 41.30
C GLY A 446 18.65 -0.37 39.85
N TRP A 447 18.47 -1.62 39.45
CA TRP A 447 17.91 -2.04 38.16
C TRP A 447 16.52 -2.67 38.30
N LEU A 448 16.03 -2.76 39.53
CA LEU A 448 14.77 -3.37 39.91
C LEU A 448 13.89 -2.35 40.64
N GLU A 449 12.60 -2.33 40.30
CA GLU A 449 11.59 -1.52 40.98
C GLU A 449 10.53 -2.44 41.61
N PRO A 450 10.30 -2.38 42.94
CA PRO A 450 9.27 -3.17 43.59
C PRO A 450 7.86 -2.81 43.08
N ARG A 451 7.06 -3.83 42.75
CA ARG A 451 5.64 -3.66 42.37
C ARG A 451 4.73 -4.52 43.27
N PRO A 452 3.41 -4.23 43.35
CA PRO A 452 2.47 -4.97 44.20
C PRO A 452 2.49 -6.49 43.98
N ASP A 453 2.69 -6.93 42.73
CA ASP A 453 2.63 -8.33 42.32
C ASP A 453 4.01 -8.93 41.93
N GLY A 454 5.10 -8.21 42.17
CA GLY A 454 6.43 -8.69 41.82
C GLY A 454 7.50 -7.60 41.81
N VAL A 455 8.42 -7.70 40.86
CA VAL A 455 9.48 -6.71 40.63
C VAL A 455 9.55 -6.40 39.14
N ALA A 456 9.62 -5.12 38.80
CA ALA A 456 9.82 -4.63 37.45
C ALA A 456 11.32 -4.44 37.17
N VAL A 457 11.78 -4.92 36.02
CA VAL A 457 13.14 -4.62 35.53
C VAL A 457 13.11 -3.28 34.80
N VAL A 458 13.80 -2.28 35.33
CA VAL A 458 13.77 -0.89 34.82
C VAL A 458 14.98 -0.53 33.97
N ARG A 459 16.10 -1.26 34.09
CA ARG A 459 17.26 -1.15 33.19
C ARG A 459 18.00 -2.48 33.12
N ALA A 460 18.90 -2.62 32.16
CA ALA A 460 19.81 -3.75 32.13
C ALA A 460 20.76 -3.70 33.35
N PRO A 461 20.92 -4.82 34.07
CA PRO A 461 21.94 -4.96 35.10
C PRO A 461 23.34 -5.06 34.48
N SER A 462 24.33 -4.56 35.21
CA SER A 462 25.74 -4.84 34.90
C SER A 462 26.09 -6.32 35.14
N PRO A 463 27.15 -6.85 34.52
CA PRO A 463 27.59 -8.24 34.76
C PRO A 463 27.80 -8.56 36.25
N ALA A 464 28.34 -7.62 37.03
CA ALA A 464 28.54 -7.78 38.47
C ALA A 464 27.22 -7.78 39.26
N GLU A 465 26.19 -7.05 38.83
CA GLU A 465 24.86 -7.09 39.44
C GLU A 465 24.18 -8.44 39.19
N LEU A 466 24.31 -8.99 37.98
CA LEU A 466 23.80 -10.33 37.62
C LEU A 466 24.49 -11.44 38.41
N GLU A 467 25.83 -11.43 38.52
CA GLU A 467 26.58 -12.43 39.28
C GLU A 467 26.20 -12.48 40.77
N ARG A 468 25.75 -11.34 41.33
CA ARG A 468 25.32 -11.24 42.74
C ARG A 468 23.89 -11.73 42.97
N LEU A 469 23.05 -11.80 41.94
CA LEU A 469 21.63 -12.15 42.06
C LEU A 469 21.39 -13.51 42.75
N PRO A 470 22.07 -14.61 42.38
CA PRO A 470 21.87 -15.90 43.05
C PRO A 470 22.25 -15.88 44.53
N ALA A 471 23.23 -15.05 44.92
CA ALA A 471 23.66 -14.94 46.30
C ALA A 471 22.62 -14.20 47.16
N LEU A 472 22.02 -13.11 46.63
CA LEU A 472 20.96 -12.36 47.29
C LEU A 472 19.72 -13.24 47.51
N LEU A 473 19.30 -13.98 46.49
CA LEU A 473 18.15 -14.88 46.57
C LEU A 473 18.39 -16.11 47.47
N LYS A 474 19.64 -16.53 47.65
CA LYS A 474 19.97 -17.58 48.64
C LYS A 474 19.83 -17.09 50.09
N GLN A 475 19.98 -15.80 50.36
CA GLN A 475 19.84 -15.26 51.72
C GLN A 475 18.38 -15.25 52.19
N THR A 476 17.41 -15.25 51.27
CA THR A 476 15.97 -15.32 51.59
C THR A 476 15.45 -16.75 51.74
N ARG A 477 16.33 -17.75 51.57
CA ARG A 477 15.98 -19.16 51.62
C ARG A 477 15.38 -19.53 52.98
N ARG A 478 14.16 -20.07 52.95
CA ARG A 478 13.49 -20.57 54.15
C ARG A 478 14.19 -21.85 54.63
N ARG A 479 14.47 -21.96 55.94
CA ARG A 479 14.99 -23.21 56.53
C ARG A 479 13.89 -24.28 56.46
N HIS A 480 14.15 -25.36 55.72
CA HIS A 480 13.23 -26.50 55.61
C HIS A 480 13.89 -27.76 56.15
N GLY A 481 13.14 -28.55 56.93
CA GLY A 481 13.65 -29.71 57.67
C GLY A 481 13.73 -31.02 56.89
N SER A 482 13.44 -31.04 55.57
CA SER A 482 13.47 -32.27 54.75
C SER A 482 14.19 -32.06 53.41
N GLY A 483 14.80 -33.14 52.90
CA GLY A 483 15.56 -33.11 51.64
C GLY A 483 14.72 -32.70 50.42
N ARG A 484 13.47 -33.18 50.32
CA ARG A 484 12.55 -32.83 49.21
C ARG A 484 12.14 -31.35 49.21
N ALA A 485 11.88 -30.76 50.39
CA ALA A 485 11.54 -29.34 50.50
C ALA A 485 12.73 -28.43 50.13
N THR A 486 13.95 -28.87 50.47
CA THR A 486 15.19 -28.18 50.13
C THR A 486 15.45 -28.18 48.62
N GLU A 487 15.15 -29.29 47.94
CA GLU A 487 15.25 -29.41 46.48
C GLU A 487 14.22 -28.52 45.76
N HIS A 488 12.96 -28.53 46.21
CA HIS A 488 11.90 -27.70 45.64
C HIS A 488 12.22 -26.20 45.73
N GLU A 489 12.71 -25.74 46.88
CA GLU A 489 13.12 -24.34 47.07
C GLU A 489 14.32 -23.98 46.18
N THR A 490 15.28 -24.89 46.01
CA THR A 490 16.41 -24.67 45.09
C THR A 490 15.93 -24.52 43.64
N ARG A 491 14.94 -25.33 43.22
CA ARG A 491 14.34 -25.24 41.90
C ARG A 491 13.60 -23.92 41.72
N ARG A 492 12.79 -23.50 42.69
CA ARG A 492 12.09 -22.20 42.69
C ARG A 492 13.05 -21.03 42.52
N LEU A 493 14.13 -20.97 43.31
CA LEU A 493 15.11 -19.89 43.22
C LEU A 493 15.82 -19.87 41.86
N ARG A 494 16.15 -21.03 41.29
CA ARG A 494 16.72 -21.11 39.93
C ARG A 494 15.73 -20.59 38.87
N THR A 495 14.46 -20.98 38.95
CA THR A 495 13.42 -20.49 38.04
C THR A 495 13.25 -18.96 38.17
N LEU A 496 13.30 -18.43 39.38
CA LEU A 496 13.22 -16.99 39.63
C LEU A 496 14.45 -16.24 39.07
N CYS A 497 15.67 -16.75 39.29
CA CYS A 497 16.88 -16.19 38.67
C CYS A 497 16.74 -16.15 37.15
N ALA A 498 16.37 -17.28 36.53
CA ALA A 498 16.21 -17.36 35.08
C ALA A 498 15.12 -16.40 34.55
N ALA A 499 14.03 -16.21 35.28
CA ALA A 499 12.99 -15.25 34.91
C ALA A 499 13.46 -13.80 34.98
N LEU A 500 14.25 -13.45 36.01
CA LEU A 500 14.85 -12.11 36.13
C LEU A 500 15.93 -11.87 35.08
N GLU A 501 16.75 -12.88 34.77
CA GLU A 501 17.74 -12.85 33.69
C GLU A 501 17.08 -12.67 32.32
N ASP A 502 15.98 -13.39 32.03
CA ASP A 502 15.20 -13.23 30.80
C ASP A 502 14.55 -11.83 30.70
N ALA A 503 14.00 -11.31 31.80
CA ALA A 503 13.45 -9.95 31.85
C ALA A 503 14.54 -8.87 31.69
N ALA A 504 15.74 -9.10 32.23
CA ALA A 504 16.90 -8.24 32.05
C ALA A 504 17.38 -8.25 30.58
N ALA A 505 17.51 -9.41 29.96
CA ALA A 505 17.89 -9.54 28.55
C ALA A 505 16.88 -8.85 27.62
N LYS A 506 15.57 -8.97 27.92
CA LYS A 506 14.53 -8.23 27.22
C LYS A 506 14.70 -6.72 27.33
N THR A 507 14.96 -6.22 28.53
CA THR A 507 15.16 -4.78 28.80
C THR A 507 16.42 -4.26 28.11
N GLU A 508 17.49 -5.06 28.06
CA GLU A 508 18.75 -4.73 27.39
C GLU A 508 18.57 -4.43 25.90
N LEU A 509 17.59 -5.06 25.22
CA LEU A 509 17.28 -4.78 23.82
C LEU A 509 16.79 -3.35 23.57
N LEU A 510 16.18 -2.72 24.58
CA LEU A 510 15.78 -1.31 24.54
C LEU A 510 16.96 -0.37 24.80
N GLU A 511 18.08 -0.86 25.32
CA GLU A 511 19.32 -0.11 25.46
C GLU A 511 20.22 -0.21 24.21
N VAL A 512 19.93 -1.12 23.28
CA VAL A 512 20.63 -1.19 21.99
C VAL A 512 19.97 -0.24 21.01
N CYS A 513 20.76 0.68 20.43
CA CYS A 513 20.24 1.63 19.46
C CYS A 513 19.59 0.91 18.26
N PRO A 514 18.31 1.20 17.93
CA PRO A 514 17.59 0.49 16.87
C PRO A 514 18.04 0.86 15.45
N VAL A 515 18.93 1.85 15.31
CA VAL A 515 19.40 2.35 14.01
C VAL A 515 20.85 1.95 13.75
N CYS A 516 21.75 2.11 14.73
CA CYS A 516 23.16 1.76 14.54
C CYS A 516 23.53 0.38 15.09
N ALA A 517 22.64 -0.25 15.87
CA ALA A 517 22.79 -1.59 16.45
C ALA A 517 24.10 -1.82 17.25
N LYS A 518 24.77 -0.75 17.71
CA LYS A 518 25.96 -0.85 18.54
C LYS A 518 25.62 -1.45 19.91
N ALA A 519 26.24 -2.57 20.25
CA ALA A 519 25.99 -3.33 21.48
C ALA A 519 27.29 -3.62 22.25
N GLY A 520 27.15 -4.17 23.47
CA GLY A 520 28.28 -4.52 24.34
C GLY A 520 29.21 -3.33 24.62
N PRO A 521 30.55 -3.49 24.50
CA PRO A 521 31.50 -2.41 24.80
C PRO A 521 31.44 -1.23 23.83
N GLN A 522 30.76 -1.38 22.68
CA GLN A 522 30.54 -0.30 21.72
C GLN A 522 29.21 0.43 21.95
N ARG A 523 28.40 0.02 22.94
CA ARG A 523 27.12 0.65 23.28
C ARG A 523 27.35 2.13 23.62
N GLN A 524 26.60 2.99 22.95
CA GLN A 524 26.69 4.45 23.06
C GLN A 524 25.33 5.06 23.43
N THR A 525 24.48 4.27 24.08
CA THR A 525 23.12 4.64 24.47
C THR A 525 23.10 5.19 25.89
N VAL A 526 22.40 6.29 26.08
CA VAL A 526 21.95 6.77 27.39
C VAL A 526 20.52 6.31 27.56
N PHE A 527 20.26 5.46 28.54
CA PHE A 527 18.92 4.93 28.85
C PHE A 527 18.45 5.47 30.21
N GLU A 528 17.29 6.09 30.22
CA GLU A 528 16.68 6.77 31.36
C GLU A 528 15.30 6.17 31.65
N PRO A 529 15.18 5.33 32.68
CA PRO A 529 13.89 4.90 33.20
C PRO A 529 13.11 6.12 33.71
N ARG A 530 11.82 6.19 33.40
CA ARG A 530 10.89 7.24 33.87
C ARG A 530 9.81 6.64 34.77
N GLU A 531 9.11 7.52 35.47
CA GLU A 531 7.96 7.13 36.30
C GLU A 531 6.86 6.45 35.46
N ASP A 532 5.95 5.74 36.15
CA ASP A 532 4.80 5.06 35.55
C ASP A 532 5.11 4.02 34.46
N GLY A 533 6.30 3.42 34.51
CA GLY A 533 6.71 2.38 33.56
C GLY A 533 7.05 2.93 32.18
N LEU A 534 7.47 4.19 32.11
CA LEU A 534 7.95 4.82 30.87
C LEU A 534 9.47 4.79 30.81
N PHE A 535 10.04 5.07 29.64
CA PHE A 535 11.48 5.24 29.49
C PHE A 535 11.79 6.22 28.36
N ALA A 536 13.00 6.76 28.38
CA ALA A 536 13.60 7.42 27.23
C ALA A 536 15.04 6.95 27.02
N ALA A 537 15.43 6.88 25.76
CA ALA A 537 16.77 6.48 25.38
C ALA A 537 17.28 7.34 24.22
N SER A 538 18.58 7.59 24.21
CA SER A 538 19.24 8.33 23.13
C SER A 538 20.60 7.74 22.79
N CYS A 539 20.93 7.70 21.50
CA CYS A 539 22.22 7.24 21.03
C CYS A 539 23.17 8.41 20.82
N THR A 540 24.30 8.43 21.54
CA THR A 540 25.33 9.46 21.38
C THR A 540 26.10 9.34 20.05
N SER A 541 26.01 8.20 19.36
CA SER A 541 26.69 7.99 18.06
C SER A 541 25.96 8.57 16.87
N CYS A 542 24.63 8.45 16.85
CA CYS A 542 23.80 8.77 15.69
C CYS A 542 22.59 9.63 16.05
N HIS A 543 22.56 10.14 17.28
CA HIS A 543 21.58 11.08 17.83
C HIS A 543 20.11 10.61 17.77
N THR A 544 19.86 9.35 17.41
CA THR A 544 18.54 8.73 17.45
C THR A 544 18.02 8.69 18.89
N ARG A 545 16.76 9.08 19.07
CA ARG A 545 16.02 9.00 20.32
C ARG A 545 14.88 8.01 20.17
N TRP A 546 14.61 7.23 21.21
CA TRP A 546 13.43 6.38 21.28
C TRP A 546 12.91 6.34 22.70
N GLU A 547 11.59 6.37 22.85
CA GLU A 547 10.95 6.48 24.16
C GLU A 547 9.57 5.83 24.15
N LEU A 548 9.08 5.47 25.33
CA LEU A 548 7.69 5.11 25.55
C LEU A 548 6.97 6.30 26.18
N ARG A 549 5.90 6.80 25.54
CA ARG A 549 5.11 7.93 26.02
C ARG A 549 3.70 7.48 26.40
N ARG A 550 3.07 8.24 27.30
CA ARG A 550 1.63 8.13 27.58
C ARG A 550 0.86 9.20 26.81
N CYS A 551 -0.23 8.80 26.16
CA CYS A 551 -1.17 9.72 25.52
C CYS A 551 -1.97 10.47 26.59
N LEU A 552 -2.03 11.80 26.49
CA LEU A 552 -2.80 12.62 27.42
C LEU A 552 -4.32 12.61 27.12
N ALA A 553 -4.74 12.13 25.95
CA ALA A 553 -6.14 12.08 25.56
C ALA A 553 -6.81 10.75 25.95
N CYS A 554 -6.21 9.61 25.57
CA CYS A 554 -6.77 8.29 25.86
C CYS A 554 -6.09 7.53 27.00
N GLY A 555 -4.95 8.01 27.52
CA GLY A 555 -4.18 7.34 28.58
C GLY A 555 -3.30 6.17 28.10
N ASP A 556 -3.44 5.72 26.85
CA ASP A 556 -2.63 4.62 26.33
C ASP A 556 -1.16 4.99 26.14
N THR A 557 -0.29 3.99 26.26
CA THR A 557 1.14 4.15 25.96
C THR A 557 1.44 3.87 24.49
N PHE A 558 2.40 4.60 23.92
CA PHE A 558 2.86 4.38 22.57
C PHE A 558 4.37 4.65 22.42
N PRO A 559 5.06 3.84 21.62
CA PRO A 559 6.48 4.01 21.39
C PRO A 559 6.73 5.10 20.34
N LEU A 560 7.82 5.84 20.54
CA LEU A 560 8.31 6.89 19.67
C LEU A 560 9.73 6.57 19.26
N LEU A 561 10.06 6.83 18.00
CA LEU A 561 11.40 6.72 17.44
C LEU A 561 11.64 7.96 16.58
N ASP A 562 12.61 8.77 16.98
CA ASP A 562 12.96 10.03 16.35
C ASP A 562 14.45 10.00 15.95
N PRO A 563 14.75 9.83 14.66
CA PRO A 563 16.11 9.95 14.17
C PRO A 563 16.50 11.44 14.09
N ASP A 564 17.42 11.85 14.97
CA ASP A 564 18.16 13.12 14.85
C ASP A 564 17.34 14.41 15.10
N GLY A 565 16.21 14.33 15.82
CA GLY A 565 15.47 15.52 16.25
C GLY A 565 14.72 16.24 15.12
N LEU A 566 14.50 15.56 14.00
CA LEU A 566 13.71 16.04 12.87
C LEU A 566 12.23 16.11 13.28
N ALA A 567 11.84 17.26 13.82
CA ALA A 567 10.44 17.63 13.88
C ALA A 567 9.92 17.79 12.44
N ALA A 568 9.05 16.88 12.00
CA ALA A 568 8.40 17.01 10.70
C ALA A 568 7.44 18.21 10.72
N THR A 569 7.92 19.38 10.31
CA THR A 569 7.09 20.59 10.17
C THR A 569 6.35 20.58 8.83
N GLY A 570 5.02 20.79 8.88
CA GLY A 570 4.25 21.46 7.81
C GLY A 570 3.92 20.71 6.50
N ALA A 571 3.83 19.38 6.45
CA ALA A 571 3.46 18.66 5.22
C ALA A 571 2.21 17.76 5.37
N PRO A 572 1.39 17.60 4.31
CA PRO A 572 0.19 16.75 4.35
C PRO A 572 0.52 15.24 4.34
N GLU A 573 -0.47 14.44 4.78
CA GLU A 573 -0.45 12.97 4.97
C GLU A 573 0.08 12.11 3.80
N PRO A 574 -0.15 12.42 2.50
CA PRO A 574 0.26 11.55 1.40
C PRO A 574 1.78 11.48 1.16
N ASP A 575 2.56 12.44 1.66
CA ASP A 575 4.01 12.50 1.43
C ASP A 575 4.85 11.97 2.62
N LEU A 576 4.19 11.28 3.56
CA LEU A 576 4.80 10.80 4.82
C LEU A 576 6.14 10.09 4.61
N ASP A 577 6.22 9.24 3.58
CA ASP A 577 7.39 8.40 3.38
C ASP A 577 8.59 9.15 2.80
N SER A 578 8.34 10.15 1.94
CA SER A 578 9.39 10.96 1.33
C SER A 578 10.13 11.82 2.37
N ARG A 579 9.41 12.26 3.41
CA ARG A 579 9.91 13.18 4.43
C ARG A 579 10.46 12.47 5.66
N VAL A 580 9.72 11.49 6.18
CA VAL A 580 10.05 10.84 7.45
C VAL A 580 10.75 9.49 7.23
N GLY A 581 10.70 8.94 6.02
CA GLY A 581 11.31 7.66 5.69
C GLY A 581 10.69 6.50 6.47
N GLY A 582 11.47 5.43 6.65
CA GLY A 582 11.02 4.22 7.33
C GLY A 582 11.33 4.15 8.82
N VAL A 583 12.27 4.96 9.31
CA VAL A 583 12.87 4.81 10.65
C VAL A 583 12.10 5.65 11.69
N LEU A 584 10.84 5.26 11.91
CA LEU A 584 9.86 6.01 12.70
C LEU A 584 8.84 5.03 13.29
N LEU A 585 8.34 5.30 14.50
CA LEU A 585 7.18 4.61 15.06
C LEU A 585 5.94 5.51 15.02
N ALA A 586 5.61 6.18 16.13
CA ALA A 586 4.53 7.16 16.15
C ALA A 586 4.85 8.38 15.27
N VAL A 587 3.93 8.74 14.37
CA VAL A 587 4.13 9.81 13.40
C VAL A 587 4.12 11.19 14.07
N PRO A 588 5.04 12.10 13.71
CA PRO A 588 5.05 13.47 14.24
C PRO A 588 3.77 14.25 13.86
N CYS A 589 3.38 15.20 14.71
CA CYS A 589 2.30 16.14 14.44
C CYS A 589 2.79 17.24 13.48
N TRP A 590 1.95 17.64 12.52
CA TRP A 590 2.30 18.62 11.49
C TRP A 590 1.87 20.06 11.78
N ALA A 591 1.27 20.32 12.96
CA ALA A 591 0.94 21.67 13.39
C ALA A 591 2.25 22.47 13.63
N ALA A 592 2.27 23.73 13.18
CA ALA A 592 3.49 24.53 12.98
C ALA A 592 4.49 24.59 14.15
N ASP A 593 5.77 24.64 13.77
CA ASP A 593 7.01 25.05 14.47
C ASP A 593 7.37 24.44 15.83
N ARG A 594 6.57 23.52 16.38
CA ARG A 594 6.87 22.90 17.68
C ARG A 594 7.48 21.51 17.52
N THR A 595 8.77 21.42 17.84
CA THR A 595 9.54 20.18 17.86
C THR A 595 9.01 19.19 18.93
N GLY A 596 8.89 17.90 18.58
CA GLY A 596 8.69 16.81 19.56
C GLY A 596 7.25 16.37 19.86
N GLN A 597 6.30 16.71 18.98
CA GLN A 597 4.90 16.31 19.11
C GLN A 597 4.58 15.16 18.16
N SER A 598 3.85 14.16 18.64
CA SER A 598 3.47 12.98 17.85
C SER A 598 1.98 12.72 17.97
N VAL A 599 1.45 12.05 16.95
CA VAL A 599 0.07 11.59 16.92
C VAL A 599 -0.01 10.26 17.64
N CYS A 600 -0.92 10.16 18.61
CA CYS A 600 -1.16 8.91 19.30
C CYS A 600 -1.67 7.88 18.27
N PRO A 601 -1.02 6.73 18.14
CA PRO A 601 -1.46 5.70 17.21
C PRO A 601 -2.83 5.13 17.59
N THR A 602 -3.25 5.17 18.86
CA THR A 602 -4.48 4.51 19.35
C THR A 602 -5.74 5.36 19.28
N CYS A 603 -5.63 6.69 19.40
CA CYS A 603 -6.80 7.58 19.31
C CYS A 603 -6.71 8.57 18.15
N GLY A 604 -5.57 8.64 17.44
CA GLY A 604 -5.34 9.62 16.39
C GLY A 604 -5.21 11.06 16.92
N THR A 605 -5.32 11.28 18.22
CA THR A 605 -5.20 12.60 18.85
C THR A 605 -3.73 13.01 18.90
N CYS A 606 -3.45 14.23 18.43
CA CYS A 606 -2.14 14.85 18.62
C CYS A 606 -2.10 15.61 19.95
N SER A 607 -0.91 15.84 20.50
CA SER A 607 -0.73 16.59 21.75
C SER A 607 -1.21 18.06 21.71
N GLU A 608 -1.61 18.58 20.54
CA GLU A 608 -2.17 19.93 20.34
C GLU A 608 -3.68 19.94 20.09
N ALA A 609 -4.36 18.80 20.18
CA ALA A 609 -5.82 18.76 20.11
C ALA A 609 -6.40 19.69 21.20
N GLY A 610 -7.10 20.75 20.78
CA GLY A 610 -7.64 21.79 21.66
C GLY A 610 -6.85 23.11 21.74
N ARG A 611 -5.61 23.19 21.21
CA ARG A 611 -4.78 24.42 21.24
C ARG A 611 -4.75 25.18 19.92
N VAL A 612 -5.04 24.51 18.80
CA VAL A 612 -5.11 25.11 17.46
C VAL A 612 -6.54 24.95 16.94
N ALA A 613 -7.22 26.07 16.67
CA ALA A 613 -8.63 26.08 16.22
C ALA A 613 -8.85 25.43 14.84
N SER A 614 -7.79 25.28 14.04
CA SER A 614 -7.82 24.68 12.70
C SER A 614 -6.64 23.71 12.54
N CYS A 615 -6.72 22.53 13.17
CA CYS A 615 -5.76 21.47 12.87
C CYS A 615 -6.06 20.91 11.48
N PRO A 616 -5.11 20.88 10.52
CA PRO A 616 -5.32 20.37 9.17
C PRO A 616 -5.68 18.87 9.11
N ARG A 617 -5.50 18.12 10.21
CA ARG A 617 -5.97 16.74 10.34
C ARG A 617 -7.42 16.60 10.83
N GLY A 618 -8.06 17.70 11.23
CA GLY A 618 -9.41 17.68 11.80
C GLY A 618 -9.49 17.00 13.17
N CYS A 619 -8.39 16.98 13.94
CA CYS A 619 -8.38 16.42 15.30
C CYS A 619 -9.52 17.06 16.12
N SER A 620 -10.50 16.26 16.53
CA SER A 620 -11.63 16.74 17.32
C SER A 620 -11.13 17.26 18.66
N THR A 621 -11.62 18.44 19.05
CA THR A 621 -11.48 18.95 20.41
C THR A 621 -12.39 18.11 21.31
N GLN A 622 -11.98 16.91 21.71
CA GLN A 622 -12.62 16.31 22.87
C GLN A 622 -12.18 17.12 24.09
N PRO A 623 -13.12 17.67 24.89
CA PRO A 623 -12.75 18.29 26.15
C PRO A 623 -12.13 17.21 27.06
N PRO A 624 -11.11 17.56 27.86
CA PRO A 624 -10.56 16.62 28.83
C PRO A 624 -11.68 16.18 29.78
N LEU A 625 -11.85 14.85 29.93
CA LEU A 625 -12.64 14.26 31.02
C LEU A 625 -11.85 14.29 32.32
#